data_AF-A0A934UYW9-F1
#
_entry.id   AF-A0A934UYW9-F1
#
_cell.length_a   1.000
_cell.length_b   1.000
_cell.length_c   1.000
_cell.angle_alpha   90.00
_cell.angle_beta   90.00
_cell.angle_gamma   90.00
#
_symmetry.space_group_name_H-M   'P 1'
#
loop_
_entity.id
_entity.type
_entity.pdbx_description
1 polymer ?
#
loop_
_entity_poly.entity_id
_entity_poly.type
_entity_poly.pdbx_seq_one_letter_code
_entity_poly.pdbx_strand_id
1 'polypeptide(L)' 'SRLRRGHGAKNMALVRRFAFNILRRGKDKNSLKTARKIAGWNTDYLQKILTSAAR' A
#
# COMPACT_ATOMS: atom_id res chain seq x y z
N SER A 1 1.21 -19.28 7.97
CA SER A 1 1.63 -17.88 8.19
C SER A 1 1.25 -17.43 9.60
N ARG A 2 2.08 -16.63 10.27
CA ARG A 2 1.86 -16.19 11.68
C ARG A 2 0.75 -15.14 11.84
N LEU A 3 0.14 -14.72 10.74
CA LEU A 3 -0.92 -13.71 10.67
C LEU A 3 -2.18 -14.04 11.48
N ARG A 4 -2.46 -15.32 11.70
CA ARG A 4 -3.66 -15.78 12.43
C ARG A 4 -3.44 -15.95 13.93
N ARG A 5 -2.23 -15.71 14.45
CA ARG A 5 -1.91 -15.84 15.88
C ARG A 5 -1.93 -14.46 16.55
N GLY A 6 -2.55 -14.40 17.74
CA GLY A 6 -2.62 -13.16 18.55
C GLY A 6 -3.24 -12.00 17.78
N HIS A 7 -2.60 -10.82 17.84
CA HIS A 7 -3.10 -9.60 17.19
C HIS A 7 -2.70 -9.48 15.71
N GLY A 8 -2.13 -10.51 15.08
CA GLY A 8 -1.66 -10.46 13.70
C GLY A 8 -2.73 -10.03 12.68
N ALA A 9 -3.97 -10.51 12.84
CA ALA A 9 -5.09 -10.16 11.96
C ALA A 9 -5.44 -8.66 12.06
N LYS A 10 -5.54 -8.14 13.29
CA LYS A 10 -5.83 -6.73 13.58
C LYS A 10 -4.71 -5.82 13.08
N ASN A 11 -3.46 -6.15 13.39
CA ASN A 11 -2.29 -5.37 12.97
C ASN A 11 -2.19 -5.32 11.45
N MET A 12 -2.43 -6.44 10.76
CA MET A 12 -2.36 -6.46 9.29
C MET A 12 -3.56 -5.81 8.62
N ALA A 13 -4.74 -5.78 9.27
CA ALA A 13 -5.86 -4.96 8.79
C ALA A 13 -5.48 -3.47 8.77
N LEU A 14 -4.80 -3.00 9.82
CA LEU A 14 -4.27 -1.64 9.91
C LEU A 14 -3.25 -1.34 8.80
N VAL A 15 -2.26 -2.22 8.61
CA VAL A 15 -1.23 -2.09 7.56
C VAL A 15 -1.86 -2.05 6.16
N ARG A 16 -2.81 -2.96 5.88
CA ARG A 16 -3.53 -2.96 4.59
C ARG A 16 -4.27 -1.65 4.38
N ARG A 17 -4.98 -1.14 5.39
CA ARG A 17 -5.70 0.12 5.30
C ARG A 17 -4.76 1.29 5.01
N PHE A 18 -3.61 1.36 5.68
CA PHE A 18 -2.59 2.38 5.38
C PHE A 18 -2.09 2.30 3.95
N ALA A 19 -1.73 1.10 3.47
CA ALA A 19 -1.27 0.91 2.10
C ALA A 19 -2.32 1.32 1.06
N PHE A 20 -3.59 0.96 1.25
CA PHE A 20 -4.67 1.36 0.35
C PHE A 20 -4.92 2.88 0.36
N ASN A 21 -4.80 3.55 1.51
CA ASN A 21 -4.94 5.00 1.59
C ASN A 21 -3.85 5.72 0.82
N ILE A 22 -2.59 5.27 0.93
CA ILE A 22 -1.46 5.81 0.15
C ILE A 22 -1.74 5.65 -1.35
N LEU A 23 -2.17 4.47 -1.79
CA LEU A 23 -2.47 4.19 -3.19
C LEU A 23 -3.65 5.03 -3.73
N ARG A 24 -4.67 5.31 -2.90
CA ARG A 24 -5.79 6.18 -3.28
C ARG A 24 -5.39 7.65 -3.39
N ARG A 25 -4.42 8.09 -2.59
CA ARG A 25 -3.92 9.48 -2.62
C ARG A 25 -2.95 9.71 -3.78
N GLY A 26 -2.23 8.67 -4.20
CA GLY A 26 -1.45 8.69 -5.43
C GLY A 26 -2.34 8.95 -6.64
N LYS A 27 -2.31 10.17 -7.19
CA LYS A 27 -3.02 10.53 -8.43
C LYS A 27 -2.33 9.85 -9.60
N ASP A 28 -2.74 8.63 -9.91
CA ASP A 28 -2.26 7.88 -11.05
C ASP A 28 -3.44 7.35 -11.85
N LYS A 29 -3.27 7.21 -13.17
CA LYS A 29 -4.35 6.72 -14.06
C LYS A 29 -4.62 5.22 -13.88
N ASN A 30 -3.79 4.55 -13.09
CA ASN A 30 -3.83 3.12 -12.85
C ASN A 30 -4.92 2.75 -11.85
N SER A 31 -5.57 1.60 -12.08
CA SER A 31 -6.45 1.01 -11.07
C SER A 31 -5.67 0.72 -9.77
N LEU A 32 -6.35 0.71 -8.61
CA LEU A 32 -5.72 0.36 -7.33
C LEU A 32 -5.03 -1.02 -7.35
N LYS A 33 -5.55 -1.96 -8.15
CA LYS A 33 -4.94 -3.29 -8.32
C LYS A 33 -3.61 -3.20 -9.06
N THR A 34 -3.58 -2.43 -10.15
CA THR A 34 -2.40 -2.22 -10.98
C THR A 34 -1.33 -1.44 -10.22
N ALA A 35 -1.71 -0.31 -9.59
CA ALA A 35 -0.80 0.52 -8.79
C ALA A 35 -0.13 -0.27 -7.66
N ARG A 36 -0.90 -1.09 -6.93
CA ARG A 36 -0.35 -2.00 -5.90
C ARG A 36 0.63 -3.02 -6.48
N LYS A 37 0.35 -3.57 -7.66
CA LYS A 37 1.24 -4.55 -8.31
C LYS A 37 2.54 -3.87 -8.71
N ILE A 38 2.48 -2.70 -9.35
CA ILE A 38 3.67 -1.93 -9.77
C ILE A 38 4.50 -1.56 -8.54
N ALA A 39 3.89 -1.01 -7.49
CA ALA A 39 4.58 -0.66 -6.25
C ALA A 39 5.24 -1.86 -5.53
N GLY A 40 4.79 -3.09 -5.81
CA GLY A 40 5.42 -4.31 -5.30
C GLY A 40 6.67 -4.75 -6.06
N TRP A 41 6.87 -4.27 -7.29
CA TRP A 41 7.97 -4.69 -8.18
C TRP A 41 8.91 -3.54 -8.60
N ASN A 42 8.47 -2.29 -8.47
CA ASN A 42 9.22 -1.11 -8.88
C ASN A 42 9.38 -0.15 -7.68
N THR A 43 10.61 -0.03 -7.21
CA THR A 43 10.99 0.80 -6.05
C THR A 43 10.85 2.29 -6.32
N ASP A 44 11.10 2.76 -7.55
CA ASP A 44 10.97 4.17 -7.92
C ASP A 44 9.50 4.61 -7.88
N TYR A 45 8.62 3.75 -8.41
CA TYR A 45 7.18 3.96 -8.33
C TYR A 45 6.69 3.95 -6.88
N LEU A 46 7.19 3.01 -6.07
CA LEU A 46 6.89 2.97 -4.63
C LEU A 46 7.33 4.26 -3.93
N GLN A 47 8.55 4.74 -4.18
CA GLN A 47 9.05 5.98 -3.60
C GLN A 47 8.20 7.19 -4.03
N LYS A 48 7.80 7.25 -5.30
CA LYS A 48 6.93 8.30 -5.84
C LYS A 48 5.58 8.35 -5.11
N ILE A 49 4.92 7.21 -4.89
CA ILE A 49 3.61 7.20 -4.21
C ILE A 49 3.74 7.52 -2.71
N LEU A 50 4.83 7.09 -2.06
CA LEU A 50 5.08 7.36 -0.64
C LEU A 50 5.34 8.84 -0.39
N THR A 51 6.17 9.48 -1.21
CA THR A 51 6.45 10.93 -1.10
C THR A 51 5.28 11.80 -1.54
N SER A 52 4.54 11.39 -2.57
CA SER A 52 3.32 12.08 -2.99
C SER A 52 2.23 12.07 -1.92
N ALA A 53 2.07 10.95 -1.20
CA ALA A 53 1.08 10.83 -0.13
C ALA A 53 1.45 11.60 1.16
N ALA A 54 2.72 11.98 1.33
CA ALA A 54 3.25 12.70 2.49
C ALA A 54 3.15 14.23 2.40
N ARG A 55 2.63 14.76 1.29
CA ARG A 55 2.31 16.20 1.13
C ARG A 55 0.93 16.55 1.65
#